data_AF-A0A357ALR4-F1
#
_entry.id   AF-A0A357ALR4-F1
#
_cell.length_a   1.000
_cell.length_b   1.000
_cell.length_c   1.000
_cell.angle_alpha   90.00
_cell.angle_beta   90.00
_cell.angle_gamma   90.00
#
_symmetry.space_group_name_H-M   'P 1'
#
loop_
_entity.id
_entity.type
_entity.pdbx_description
1 polymer ?
#
loop_
_entity_poly.entity_id
_entity_poly.type
_entity_poly.pdbx_seq_one_letter_code
_entity_poly.pdbx_strand_id
1 'polypeptide(L)'
;MYRSYNPYQGERNAMDREQKIARHYLNTGILGAYETAGVAHEEEAKGKLAPCFDDATVFFGTDQTIAQRTMVIEERRFRICSVFPADTDCTPTDKLLGLIDSELKKEAHIA
;
A
#
# COMPACT_ATOMS: atom_id res chain seq x y z
N MET A 1 -45.25 20.25 -7.40
CA MET A 1 -44.35 20.40 -6.23
C MET A 1 -42.92 20.54 -6.75
N TYR A 2 -42.31 21.73 -6.66
CA TYR A 2 -40.88 21.90 -6.98
C TYR A 2 -40.05 21.42 -5.78
N ARG A 3 -39.23 20.38 -5.99
CA ARG A 3 -38.26 19.92 -4.99
C ARG A 3 -37.11 20.95 -5.00
N SER A 4 -37.02 21.80 -3.99
CA SER A 4 -35.95 22.80 -3.90
C SER A 4 -34.61 22.09 -3.74
N TYR A 5 -33.78 22.17 -4.77
CA TYR A 5 -32.41 21.66 -4.71
C TYR A 5 -31.59 22.66 -3.89
N ASN A 6 -31.11 22.25 -2.72
CA ASN A 6 -30.20 23.06 -1.91
C ASN A 6 -28.75 22.66 -2.27
N PRO A 7 -28.04 23.46 -3.08
CA PRO A 7 -26.69 23.12 -3.55
C PRO A 7 -25.69 22.96 -2.39
N TYR A 8 -25.92 23.65 -1.26
CA TYR A 8 -25.07 23.59 -0.07
C TYR A 8 -25.25 22.31 0.77
N GLN A 9 -26.24 21.45 0.47
CA GLN A 9 -26.32 20.13 1.10
C GLN A 9 -25.27 19.17 0.54
N GLY A 10 -24.99 19.22 -0.76
CA GLY A 10 -23.97 18.37 -1.39
C GLY A 10 -22.56 18.71 -0.88
N GLU A 11 -22.25 20.00 -0.80
CA GLU A 11 -20.94 20.50 -0.34
C GLU A 11 -20.66 20.16 1.13
N ARG A 12 -21.66 20.30 2.02
CA ARG A 12 -21.52 19.93 3.44
C ARG A 12 -21.26 18.43 3.63
N ASN A 13 -21.91 17.58 2.84
CA ASN A 13 -21.70 16.13 2.88
C ASN A 13 -20.32 15.73 2.33
N ALA A 14 -19.82 16.43 1.31
CA ALA A 14 -18.47 16.22 0.79
C ALA A 14 -17.40 16.62 1.82
N MET A 15 -17.55 17.79 2.46
CA MET A 15 -16.64 18.26 3.51
C MET A 15 -16.61 17.33 4.73
N ASP A 16 -17.77 16.79 5.15
CA ASP A 16 -17.84 15.79 6.22
C ASP A 16 -17.12 14.47 5.84
N ARG A 17 -17.24 14.03 4.59
CA ARG A 17 -16.53 12.86 4.08
C ARG A 17 -15.02 13.06 4.06
N GLU A 18 -14.54 14.20 3.56
CA GLU A 18 -13.11 14.52 3.51
C GLU A 18 -12.49 14.62 4.92
N GLN A 19 -13.20 15.23 5.87
CA GLN A 19 -12.76 15.29 7.26
C GLN A 19 -12.66 13.91 7.90
N LYS A 20 -13.60 13.00 7.62
CA LYS A 20 -13.56 11.62 8.09
C LYS A 20 -12.38 10.85 7.49
N ILE A 21 -12.12 11.02 6.18
CA ILE A 21 -10.97 10.40 5.51
C ILE A 21 -9.65 10.93 6.08
N ALA A 22 -9.52 12.24 6.25
CA ALA A 22 -8.33 12.85 6.83
C ALA A 22 -8.10 12.39 8.27
N ARG A 23 -9.16 12.33 9.09
CA ARG A 23 -9.08 11.83 10.46
C ARG A 23 -8.68 10.36 10.52
N HIS A 24 -9.26 9.52 9.66
CA HIS A 24 -8.89 8.11 9.54
C HIS A 24 -7.41 7.97 9.22
N TYR A 25 -6.92 8.67 8.19
CA TYR A 25 -5.51 8.66 7.81
C TYR A 25 -4.59 9.11 8.95
N LEU A 26 -4.93 10.19 9.66
CA LEU A 26 -4.11 10.65 10.79
C LEU A 26 -4.03 9.64 11.93
N ASN A 27 -5.08 8.82 12.12
CA ASN A 27 -5.14 7.83 13.19
C ASN A 27 -4.46 6.50 12.80
N THR A 28 -4.60 6.07 11.55
CA THR A 28 -4.17 4.73 11.09
C THR A 28 -2.95 4.76 10.18
N GLY A 29 -2.61 5.90 9.61
CA GLY A 29 -1.63 6.03 8.52
C GLY A 29 -2.14 5.55 7.17
N ILE A 30 -3.42 5.16 7.05
CA ILE A 30 -3.98 4.53 5.85
C ILE A 30 -4.97 5.47 5.17
N LEU A 31 -4.71 5.79 3.90
CA LEU A 31 -5.54 6.69 3.10
C LEU A 31 -6.50 5.90 2.21
N GLY A 32 -7.77 6.28 2.22
CA GLY A 32 -8.83 5.66 1.41
C GLY A 32 -9.69 4.67 2.19
N ALA A 33 -10.57 3.95 1.49
CA ALA A 33 -11.52 2.99 2.09
C ALA A 33 -10.87 1.63 2.44
N TYR A 34 -9.55 1.57 2.42
CA TYR A 34 -8.80 0.35 2.65
C TYR A 34 -8.45 0.26 4.13
N GLU A 35 -9.02 -0.72 4.83
CA GLU A 35 -8.55 -1.11 6.15
C GLU A 35 -7.62 -2.32 5.98
N THR A 36 -6.36 -2.19 6.39
CA THR A 36 -5.44 -3.32 6.45
C THR A 36 -5.86 -4.19 7.63
N ALA A 37 -6.05 -5.49 7.43
CA ALA A 37 -5.84 -6.41 8.54
C ALA A 37 -4.42 -6.16 9.10
N GLY A 38 -4.23 -6.26 10.41
CA GLY A 38 -2.89 -6.11 10.99
C GLY A 38 -1.90 -7.09 10.35
N VAL A 39 -0.61 -6.76 10.38
CA VAL A 39 0.42 -7.75 10.08
C VAL A 39 0.33 -8.83 11.15
N ALA A 40 -0.06 -10.04 10.75
CA ALA A 40 -0.27 -11.16 11.64
C ALA A 40 1.06 -11.72 12.15
N HIS A 41 2.05 -11.81 11.26
CA HIS A 41 3.42 -12.23 11.53
C HIS A 41 4.32 -11.94 10.32
N GLU A 42 5.64 -11.98 10.55
CA GLU A 42 6.62 -12.03 9.47
C GLU A 42 7.05 -13.48 9.28
N GLU A 43 6.90 -14.00 8.06
CA GLU A 43 7.35 -15.35 7.73
C GLU A 43 8.72 -15.28 7.07
N GLU A 44 9.69 -15.99 7.64
CA GLU A 44 11.05 -16.07 7.10
C GLU A 44 11.24 -17.42 6.37
N ALA A 45 11.34 -17.36 5.05
CA ALA A 45 11.69 -18.49 4.22
C ALA A 45 12.92 -18.15 3.36
N LYS A 46 14.01 -18.89 3.55
CA LYS A 46 15.30 -18.69 2.82
C LYS A 46 15.85 -17.25 2.96
N GLY A 47 15.72 -16.63 4.14
CA GLY A 47 16.21 -15.28 4.41
C GLY A 47 15.35 -14.15 3.82
N LYS A 48 14.17 -14.47 3.27
CA LYS A 48 13.18 -13.48 2.84
C LYS A 48 12.10 -13.35 3.91
N LEU A 49 11.98 -12.14 4.44
CA LEU A 49 10.87 -11.73 5.31
C LEU A 49 9.73 -11.23 4.44
N ALA A 50 8.56 -11.85 4.54
CA ALA A 50 7.33 -11.31 3.97
C ALA A 50 6.34 -10.98 5.09
N PRO A 51 5.75 -9.77 5.09
CA PRO A 51 4.64 -9.46 5.99
C PRO A 51 3.42 -10.28 5.58
N CYS A 52 2.94 -11.13 6.48
CA CYS A 52 1.74 -11.93 6.30
C CYS A 52 0.57 -11.22 6.98
N PHE A 53 -0.49 -10.96 6.22
CA PHE A 53 -1.74 -10.39 6.71
C PHE A 53 -2.75 -11.52 6.95
N ASP A 54 -3.62 -11.40 7.96
CA ASP A 54 -4.60 -12.45 8.30
C ASP A 54 -5.51 -12.84 7.13
N ASP A 55 -5.74 -11.92 6.20
CA ASP A 55 -6.58 -12.11 5.02
C ASP A 55 -5.78 -12.37 3.74
N ALA A 56 -4.46 -12.54 3.84
CA ALA A 56 -3.57 -12.87 2.75
C ALA A 56 -2.95 -14.27 2.93
N THR A 57 -2.74 -14.97 1.82
CA THR A 57 -1.97 -16.22 1.77
C THR A 57 -0.73 -16.00 0.92
N VAL A 58 0.44 -16.25 1.49
CA VAL A 58 1.72 -16.09 0.81
C VAL A 58 2.29 -17.46 0.46
N PHE A 59 2.75 -17.60 -0.77
CA PHE A 59 3.39 -18.80 -1.31
C PHE A 59 4.82 -18.48 -1.70
N PHE A 60 5.78 -19.12 -1.03
CA PHE A 60 7.21 -18.99 -1.34
C PHE A 60 7.64 -20.06 -2.34
N GLY A 61 7.75 -19.69 -3.62
CA GLY A 61 8.35 -20.53 -4.66
C GLY A 61 9.87 -20.38 -4.73
N THR A 62 10.52 -21.17 -5.58
CA THR A 62 11.96 -21.04 -5.86
C THR A 62 12.26 -19.76 -6.63
N ASP A 63 11.42 -19.43 -7.62
CA ASP A 63 11.70 -18.36 -8.59
C ASP A 63 10.83 -17.12 -8.34
N GLN A 64 9.79 -17.25 -7.51
CA GLN A 64 8.85 -16.18 -7.19
C GLN A 64 8.14 -16.41 -5.86
N THR A 65 7.71 -15.31 -5.24
CA THR A 65 6.77 -15.28 -4.13
C THR A 65 5.43 -14.78 -4.64
N ILE A 66 4.35 -15.48 -4.32
CA ILE A 66 2.99 -15.08 -4.69
C ILE A 66 2.23 -14.72 -3.42
N ALA A 67 1.65 -13.53 -3.36
CA ALA A 67 0.69 -13.17 -2.32
C ALA A 67 -0.71 -13.12 -2.92
N GLN A 68 -1.65 -13.87 -2.33
CA GLN A 68 -3.06 -13.89 -2.72
C GLN A 68 -3.90 -13.31 -1.60
N ARG A 69 -4.86 -12.45 -1.97
CA ARG A 69 -5.77 -11.84 -1.00
C ARG A 69 -7.15 -11.67 -1.58
N THR A 70 -8.17 -11.88 -0.75
CA THR A 70 -9.56 -11.58 -1.10
C THR A 70 -9.98 -10.30 -0.43
N MET A 71 -10.37 -9.29 -1.21
CA MET A 71 -10.85 -8.01 -0.70
C MET A 71 -12.32 -7.80 -1.03
N VAL A 72 -13.07 -7.22 -0.11
CA VAL A 72 -14.44 -6.75 -0.36
C VAL A 72 -14.41 -5.23 -0.50
N ILE A 73 -14.75 -4.72 -1.68
CA ILE A 73 -14.79 -3.29 -1.99
C ILE A 73 -16.19 -3.00 -2.52
N GLU A 74 -16.93 -2.12 -1.84
CA GLU A 74 -18.31 -1.76 -2.22
C GLU A 74 -19.18 -3.01 -2.47
N GLU A 75 -19.18 -3.95 -1.52
CA GLU A 75 -19.93 -5.21 -1.57
C GLU A 75 -19.50 -6.21 -2.67
N ARG A 76 -18.49 -5.86 -3.46
CA ARG A 76 -17.93 -6.73 -4.50
C ARG A 76 -16.66 -7.39 -4.00
N ARG A 77 -16.53 -8.68 -4.29
CA ARG A 77 -15.37 -9.48 -3.91
C ARG A 77 -14.34 -9.49 -5.04
N PHE A 78 -13.13 -9.05 -4.72
CA PHE A 78 -11.98 -9.01 -5.62
C PHE A 78 -10.91 -9.98 -5.13
N ARG A 79 -10.34 -10.77 -6.04
CA ARG A 79 -9.14 -11.57 -5.76
C ARG A 79 -7.93 -10.83 -6.30
N ILE A 80 -7.06 -10.40 -5.41
CA ILE A 80 -5.80 -9.75 -5.73
C ILE A 80 -4.69 -10.80 -5.66
N CYS A 81 -3.90 -10.89 -6.73
CA CYS A 81 -2.71 -11.75 -6.79
C CYS A 81 -1.51 -10.87 -7.12
N SER A 82 -0.55 -10.80 -6.20
CA SER A 82 0.75 -10.15 -6.41
C SER A 82 1.81 -11.22 -6.63
N VAL A 83 2.69 -11.01 -7.61
CA VAL A 83 3.80 -11.90 -7.92
C VAL A 83 5.09 -11.11 -7.80
N PHE A 84 5.97 -11.56 -6.92
CA PHE A 84 7.27 -10.95 -6.67
C PHE A 84 8.36 -11.94 -7.14
N PRO A 85 9.24 -11.55 -8.08
CA PRO A 85 10.34 -12.42 -8.47
C PRO A 85 11.26 -12.72 -7.28
N ALA A 86 11.82 -13.92 -7.25
CA ALA A 86 12.71 -14.34 -6.16
C ALA A 86 14.06 -13.63 -6.25
N ASP A 87 14.61 -13.50 -7.45
CA ASP A 87 15.91 -12.88 -7.65
C ASP A 87 15.70 -11.50 -8.26
N THR A 88 15.67 -10.49 -7.41
CA THR A 88 16.06 -9.15 -7.83
C THR A 88 17.45 -8.90 -7.30
N ASP A 89 18.44 -8.88 -8.19
CA ASP A 89 19.82 -8.46 -7.86
C ASP A 89 19.88 -7.12 -7.13
N CYS A 90 18.82 -6.32 -7.26
CA CYS A 90 18.68 -5.01 -6.69
C CYS A 90 17.18 -4.67 -6.58
N THR A 91 16.69 -4.41 -5.36
CA THR A 91 15.34 -3.88 -5.16
C THR A 91 15.24 -2.45 -5.71
N PRO A 92 14.04 -1.93 -6.02
CA PRO A 92 13.88 -0.52 -6.39
C PRO A 92 14.50 0.44 -5.35
N THR A 93 14.45 0.09 -4.07
CA THR A 93 15.10 0.83 -2.98
C THR A 93 16.61 0.79 -3.10
N ASP A 94 17.20 -0.38 -3.37
CA ASP A 94 18.65 -0.51 -3.56
C ASP A 94 19.14 0.35 -4.74
N LYS A 95 18.37 0.43 -5.83
CA LYS A 95 18.68 1.30 -6.97
C LYS A 95 18.66 2.77 -6.57
N LEU A 96 17.65 3.18 -5.81
CA LEU A 96 17.52 4.55 -5.33
C LEU A 96 18.69 4.93 -4.42
N LEU A 97 19.07 4.06 -3.48
CA LEU A 97 20.22 4.27 -2.61
C LEU A 97 21.52 4.37 -3.42
N GLY A 98 21.73 3.50 -4.40
CA GLY A 98 22.89 3.56 -5.28
C GLY A 98 22.97 4.86 -6.11
N LEU A 99 21.83 5.42 -6.51
CA LEU A 99 21.76 6.73 -7.17
C LEU A 99 22.14 7.86 -6.21
N ILE A 100 21.62 7.86 -4.99
CA ILE A 100 21.96 8.84 -3.95
C ILE A 100 23.47 8.84 -3.68
N ASP A 101 24.05 7.66 -3.45
CA ASP A 101 25.49 7.51 -3.23
C ASP A 101 26.32 8.01 -4.42
N SER A 102 25.84 7.79 -5.64
CA SER A 102 26.52 8.23 -6.86
C SER A 102 26.50 9.75 -7.02
N GLU A 103 25.39 10.41 -6.70
CA GLU A 103 25.29 11.88 -6.73
C GLU A 103 26.13 12.52 -5.62
N LEU A 104 26.09 11.99 -4.39
CA LEU A 104 26.91 12.49 -3.29
C LEU A 104 28.41 12.40 -3.58
N LYS A 105 28.85 11.32 -4.24
CA LYS A 105 30.25 11.18 -4.68
C LYS A 105 30.64 12.22 -5.72
N LYS A 106 29.74 12.57 -6.65
CA LYS A 106 30.01 13.63 -7.65
C LYS A 106 30.18 14.99 -6.96
N GLU A 107 29.32 15.31 -5.99
CA GLU A 107 29.40 16.56 -5.23
C GLU A 107 30.70 16.67 -4.42
N ALA A 108 31.15 15.57 -3.81
CA ALA A 108 32.39 15.53 -3.02
C ALA A 108 33.66 15.73 -3.87
N HIS A 109 33.62 15.48 -5.18
CA HIS A 109 34.75 15.69 -6.11
C HIS A 109 34.78 17.10 -6.74
N ILE A 110 33.79 17.95 -6.46
CA ILE A 110 33.69 19.33 -6.97
C ILE A 110 34.21 20.36 -5.94
N ALA A 111 34.67 19.92 -4.77
CA ALA A 111 35.25 20.77 -3.71
C ALA A 111 36.78 20.87 -3.77
#